data_AF-A0A2G9ICS2-F1
#
_entry.id   AF-A0A2G9ICS2-F1
#
_cell.length_a   1.000
_cell.length_b   1.000
_cell.length_c   1.000
_cell.angle_alpha   90.00
_cell.angle_beta   90.00
_cell.angle_gamma   90.00
#
_symmetry.space_group_name_H-M   'P 1'
#
loop_
_entity.id
_entity.type
_entity.pdbx_description
1 polymer ?
#
loop_
_entity_poly.entity_id
_entity_poly.type
_entity_poly.pdbx_seq_one_letter_code
_entity_poly.pdbx_strand_id
1 'polypeptide(L)' 'MVSISDIESGRYHWETANSHADNTETANDFIENELPENIEVYFQDANYLEFKLEDGRYFSATVFGNGDFTHHQVEFDFIK' A
#
# COMPACT_ATOMS: atom_id res chain seq x y z
N MET A 1 9.02 3.68 -3.49
CA MET A 1 8.32 2.62 -4.21
C MET A 1 8.60 1.27 -3.56
N VAL A 2 7.55 0.50 -3.32
CA VAL A 2 7.59 -0.78 -2.63
C VAL A 2 8.22 -1.86 -3.51
N SER A 3 9.01 -2.75 -2.92
CA SER A 3 9.54 -3.93 -3.59
C SER A 3 8.73 -5.18 -3.27
N ILE A 4 8.87 -6.23 -4.08
CA ILE A 4 8.26 -7.54 -3.78
C ILE A 4 8.76 -8.08 -2.42
N SER A 5 10.02 -7.84 -2.06
CA SER A 5 10.56 -8.25 -0.77
C SER A 5 9.91 -7.51 0.41
N ASP A 6 9.52 -6.24 0.23
CA ASP A 6 8.79 -5.50 1.26
C ASP A 6 7.39 -6.10 1.48
N ILE A 7 6.68 -6.41 0.38
CA ILE A 7 5.38 -7.10 0.41
C ILE A 7 5.49 -8.44 1.12
N GLU A 8 6.52 -9.24 0.80
CA GLU A 8 6.78 -10.53 1.45
C GLU A 8 7.21 -10.40 2.92
N SER A 9 7.87 -9.30 3.29
CA SER A 9 8.24 -9.00 4.67
C SER A 9 7.06 -8.54 5.54
N GLY A 10 5.94 -8.19 4.91
CA GLY A 10 4.68 -7.83 5.56
C GLY A 10 4.53 -6.34 5.89
N ARG A 11 5.52 -5.48 5.61
CA ARG A 11 5.39 -4.03 5.89
C ARG A 11 6.29 -3.15 5.04
N TYR A 12 5.85 -1.91 4.81
CA TYR A 12 6.62 -0.85 4.16
C TYR A 12 6.28 0.52 4.73
N HIS A 13 7.24 1.44 4.74
CA HIS A 13 7.08 2.81 5.23
C HIS A 13 7.55 3.80 4.17
N TRP A 14 6.88 4.94 4.07
CA TRP A 14 7.28 6.03 3.19
C TRP A 14 6.88 7.38 3.77
N GLU A 15 7.38 8.44 3.14
CA GLU A 15 7.15 9.82 3.54
C GLU A 15 6.69 10.64 2.33
N THR A 16 5.77 11.57 2.55
CA THR A 16 5.29 12.51 1.53
C THR A 16 5.61 13.94 1.91
N ALA A 17 5.88 14.77 0.89
CA ALA A 17 6.10 16.20 1.09
C ALA A 17 4.81 16.94 1.50
N ASN A 18 3.66 16.43 1.06
CA ASN A 18 2.34 16.99 1.37
C ASN A 18 1.65 16.10 2.39
N SER A 19 0.94 16.73 3.32
CA SER A 19 0.16 16.02 4.33
C SER A 19 -1.09 15.36 3.71
N HIS A 20 -1.38 14.12 4.11
CA HIS A 20 -2.66 13.47 3.81
C HIS A 20 -3.67 13.72 4.92
N ALA A 21 -4.91 14.05 4.56
CA ALA A 21 -5.98 14.34 5.51
C ALA A 21 -6.56 13.08 6.15
N ASP A 22 -6.55 11.96 5.42
CA ASP A 22 -7.08 10.68 5.90
C ASP A 22 -6.38 9.45 5.27
N ASN A 23 -6.75 8.27 5.74
CA ASN A 23 -6.16 7.01 5.26
C ASN A 23 -6.59 6.65 3.83
N THR A 24 -7.70 7.21 3.32
CA THR A 24 -8.13 6.99 1.93
C THR A 24 -7.20 7.75 0.99
N GLU A 25 -6.88 9.00 1.32
CA GLU A 25 -5.88 9.78 0.59
C GLU A 25 -4.51 9.08 0.62
N THR A 26 -4.12 8.57 1.78
CA THR A 26 -2.86 7.80 1.92
C THR A 26 -2.86 6.52 1.09
N ALA A 27 -3.99 5.81 1.00
CA ALA A 27 -4.11 4.62 0.17
C ALA A 27 -4.04 4.95 -1.32
N ASN A 28 -4.66 6.05 -1.76
CA ASN A 28 -4.58 6.50 -3.14
C ASN A 28 -3.14 6.89 -3.52
N ASP A 29 -2.44 7.63 -2.66
CA ASP A 29 -1.02 7.95 -2.86
C ASP A 29 -0.16 6.68 -2.93
N PHE A 30 -0.43 5.70 -2.07
CA PHE A 30 0.27 4.42 -2.11
C PHE A 30 0.07 3.71 -3.46
N ILE A 31 -1.15 3.66 -4.01
CA ILE A 31 -1.43 3.04 -5.31
C ILE A 31 -0.73 3.80 -6.44
N GLU A 32 -0.76 5.12 -6.43
CA GLU A 32 -0.26 5.96 -7.52
C GLU A 32 1.27 6.08 -7.55
N ASN A 33 1.91 6.15 -6.38
CA ASN A 33 3.32 6.53 -6.27
C ASN A 33 4.22 5.44 -5.69
N GLU A 34 3.68 4.55 -4.85
CA GLU A 34 4.47 3.57 -4.12
C GLU A 34 4.30 2.15 -4.65
N LEU A 35 3.13 1.79 -5.18
CA LEU A 35 2.87 0.47 -5.74
C LEU A 35 3.43 0.39 -7.17
N PRO A 36 4.26 -0.63 -7.49
CA PRO A 36 4.72 -0.86 -8.85
C PRO A 36 3.58 -0.92 -9.87
N GLU A 37 3.74 -0.23 -11.00
CA GLU A 37 2.72 -0.15 -12.07
C GLU A 37 2.32 -1.52 -12.66
N ASN A 38 3.15 -2.55 -12.48
CA ASN A 38 2.87 -3.90 -12.93
C ASN A 38 1.99 -4.72 -11.97
N ILE A 39 1.64 -4.17 -10.80
CA ILE A 39 0.73 -4.80 -9.85
C ILE A 39 -0.69 -4.27 -10.07
N GLU A 40 -1.61 -5.18 -10.35
CA GLU A 40 -3.02 -4.85 -10.54
C GLU A 40 -3.77 -4.91 -9.21
N VAL A 41 -4.28 -3.76 -8.76
CA VAL A 41 -5.24 -3.64 -7.65
C VAL A 41 -6.64 -3.93 -8.19
N TYR A 42 -7.26 -5.01 -7.71
CA TYR A 42 -8.60 -5.42 -8.17
C TYR A 42 -9.70 -5.11 -7.16
N PHE A 43 -9.34 -4.73 -5.93
CA PHE A 43 -10.28 -4.33 -4.89
C PHE A 43 -9.68 -3.22 -4.02
N GLN A 44 -10.52 -2.23 -3.68
CA GLN A 44 -10.20 -1.15 -2.75
C GLN A 44 -11.44 -0.84 -1.90
N ASP A 45 -11.27 -0.76 -0.59
CA ASP A 45 -12.25 -0.26 0.37
C ASP A 45 -11.57 0.67 1.37
N ALA A 46 -11.77 1.99 1.19
CA ALA A 46 -11.05 3.04 1.90
C ALA A 46 -9.52 2.83 1.87
N ASN A 47 -8.96 2.32 2.97
CA ASN A 47 -7.53 2.10 3.16
C ASN A 47 -7.10 0.64 3.04
N TYR A 48 -8.03 -0.26 2.73
CA TYR A 48 -7.78 -1.66 2.46
C TYR A 48 -7.74 -1.90 0.95
N LEU A 49 -6.75 -2.66 0.50
CA LEU A 49 -6.49 -2.98 -0.91
C LEU A 49 -6.31 -4.49 -1.05
N GLU A 50 -6.72 -5.04 -2.19
CA GLU A 50 -6.27 -6.35 -2.63
C GLU A 50 -5.69 -6.28 -4.03
N PHE A 51 -4.58 -6.98 -4.23
CA PHE A 51 -3.85 -6.97 -5.48
C PHE A 51 -3.21 -8.32 -5.78
N LYS A 52 -2.81 -8.48 -7.03
CA LYS A 52 -2.20 -9.71 -7.54
C LYS A 52 -0.79 -9.42 -8.05
N LEU A 53 0.18 -10.24 -7.63
CA LEU A 53 1.53 -10.23 -8.19
C LEU A 53 1.57 -10.98 -9.54
N GLU A 54 2.55 -10.66 -10.38
CA GLU A 54 2.73 -11.31 -11.69
C GLU A 54 2.87 -12.84 -11.59
N ASP A 55 3.44 -13.35 -10.50
CA ASP A 55 3.63 -14.77 -10.25
C ASP A 55 2.34 -15.52 -9.84
N GLY A 56 1.22 -14.79 -9.67
CA GLY A 56 -0.08 -15.35 -9.36
C GLY A 56 -0.48 -15.30 -7.89
N ARG A 57 0.39 -14.84 -6.98
CA ARG A 57 0.07 -14.69 -5.55
C ARG A 57 -0.82 -13.48 -5.29
N TYR A 58 -1.72 -13.63 -4.33
CA TYR A 58 -2.65 -12.59 -3.90
C TYR A 58 -2.27 -12.07 -2.51
N PHE A 59 -2.28 -10.74 -2.38
CA PHE A 59 -2.00 -10.05 -1.14
C PHE A 59 -3.07 -9.00 -0.86
N SER A 60 -3.31 -8.76 0.43
CA SER A 60 -3.99 -7.54 0.88
C SER A 60 -2.96 -6.54 1.41
N ALA A 61 -3.30 -5.27 1.32
CA ALA A 61 -2.59 -4.18 1.98
C ALA A 61 -3.58 -3.37 2.81
N THR A 62 -3.20 -3.06 4.05
CA THR A 62 -3.88 -2.05 4.87
C THR A 62 -2.96 -0.86 5.04
N VAL A 63 -3.40 0.30 4.58
CA VAL A 63 -2.61 1.54 4.51
C VAL A 63 -3.03 2.50 5.64
N PHE A 64 -2.08 3.16 6.31
CA PHE A 64 -2.39 4.13 7.34
C PHE A 64 -1.30 5.19 7.50
N GLY A 65 -1.72 6.41 7.84
CA GLY A 65 -0.80 7.44 8.31
C GLY A 65 -0.30 7.14 9.73
N ASN A 66 0.90 7.63 10.07
CA ASN A 66 1.53 7.43 11.39
C ASN A 66 1.23 8.59 12.38
N GLY A 67 0.17 9.36 12.13
CA GLY A 67 -0.30 10.42 13.04
C GLY A 67 0.37 11.79 12.90
N ASP A 68 1.37 11.94 12.04
CA ASP A 68 1.99 13.24 11.69
C ASP A 68 1.65 13.73 10.28
N PHE A 69 0.69 13.05 9.64
CA PHE A 69 0.15 13.32 8.31
C PHE A 69 1.15 13.21 7.14
N THR A 70 2.44 12.97 7.38
CA THR A 70 3.50 12.96 6.35
C THR A 70 4.29 11.66 6.32
N HIS A 71 4.26 10.87 7.39
CA HIS A 71 4.79 9.52 7.43
C HIS A 71 3.65 8.52 7.36
N HIS A 72 3.85 7.52 6.53
CA HIS A 72 2.84 6.51 6.22
C HIS A 72 3.44 5.14 6.28
N GLN A 73 2.58 4.16 6.47
CA GLN A 73 2.96 2.78 6.51
C GLN A 73 1.84 1.91 5.92
N VAL A 74 2.25 0.76 5.44
CA VAL A 74 1.36 -0.26 4.90
C VAL A 74 1.75 -1.61 5.48
N GLU A 75 0.75 -2.38 5.86
CA GLU A 75 0.89 -3.77 6.29
C GLU A 75 0.32 -4.69 5.21
N PHE A 76 1.07 -5.75 4.88
CA PHE A 76 0.71 -6.71 3.85
C PHE A 76 0.41 -8.08 4.46
N ASP A 77 -0.67 -8.71 3.98
CA ASP A 77 -1.03 -10.08 4.34
C ASP A 77 -1.18 -10.95 3.10
N PHE A 78 -0.66 -12.17 3.17
CA PHE A 78 -0.85 -13.17 2.13
C PHE A 78 -2.28 -13.72 2.18
N ILE A 79 -2.96 -13.74 1.03
CA ILE A 79 -4.34 -14.25 0.92
C ILE A 79 -4.34 -15.68 0.36
N LYS A 80 -3.76 -15.89 -0.84
CA LYS A 80 -3.78 -17.17 -1.56
C LYS A 80 -2.79 -17.26 -2.72
#